data_AF-X1IQM0-F1
#
_entry.id   AF-X1IQM0-F1
#
_cell.length_a   1.000
_cell.length_b   1.000
_cell.length_c   1.000
_cell.angle_alpha   90.00
_cell.angle_beta   90.00
_cell.angle_gamma   90.00
#
_symmetry.space_group_name_H-M   'P 1'
#
loop_
_entity.id
_entity.type
_entity.pdbx_description
1 polymer ?
#
loop_
_entity_poly.entity_id
_entity_poly.type
_entity_poly.pdbx_seq_one_letter_code
_entity_poly.pdbx_strand_id
1 'polypeptide(L)'
;TYTEIPRPGEKMVFIDASSRREWIEGSFCPISDIEAVPPKWFLRDSRNITARHGDGCNVSFADVHCEYWKWKDPRTVKLANWQIGPDDASDNNPDLERMVKLLRGRY
;
A
#
# COMPACT_ATOMS: atom_id res chain seq x y z
N THR A 1 -3.03 16.95 -25.04
CA THR A 1 -3.51 15.64 -24.52
C THR A 1 -3.79 15.83 -23.04
N TYR A 2 -5.06 15.91 -22.66
CA TYR A 2 -5.45 16.10 -21.27
C TYR A 2 -5.68 14.73 -20.63
N THR A 3 -4.77 14.28 -19.77
CA THR A 3 -5.10 13.22 -18.82
C THR A 3 -5.98 13.85 -17.74
N GLU A 4 -7.16 13.30 -17.47
CA GLU A 4 -8.06 13.77 -16.38
C GLU A 4 -7.44 13.60 -14.99
N ILE A 5 -6.31 12.90 -14.92
CA ILE A 5 -5.54 12.63 -13.72
C ILE A 5 -4.32 13.57 -13.68
N PRO A 6 -4.28 14.55 -12.76
CA PRO A 6 -3.09 15.35 -12.53
C PRO A 6 -1.98 14.48 -11.94
N ARG A 7 -0.76 14.62 -12.50
CA ARG A 7 0.46 13.89 -12.08
C ARG A 7 0.24 12.38 -12.00
N PRO A 8 -0.07 11.74 -13.14
CA PRO A 8 -0.46 10.33 -13.16
C PRO A 8 0.64 9.39 -12.64
N GLY A 9 1.92 9.75 -12.82
CA GLY A 9 3.05 9.01 -12.25
C GLY A 9 3.24 9.15 -10.73
N GLU A 10 2.50 10.02 -10.05
CA GLU A 10 2.53 10.12 -8.58
C GLU A 10 1.32 9.43 -7.93
N LYS A 11 0.32 9.04 -8.74
CA LYS A 11 -0.95 8.46 -8.27
C LYS A 11 -0.93 6.96 -8.43
N MET A 12 -0.79 6.28 -7.31
CA MET A 12 -0.88 4.83 -7.27
C MET A 12 -2.31 4.37 -7.58
N VAL A 13 -2.42 3.34 -8.42
CA VAL A 13 -3.70 2.75 -8.85
C VAL A 13 -3.84 1.30 -8.42
N PHE A 14 -2.81 0.48 -8.61
CA PHE A 14 -2.79 -0.90 -8.14
C PHE A 14 -1.54 -1.18 -7.32
N ILE A 15 -1.66 -2.11 -6.39
CA ILE A 15 -0.53 -2.75 -5.73
C ILE A 15 -0.64 -4.24 -6.05
N ASP A 16 0.51 -4.87 -6.23
CA ASP A 16 0.64 -6.30 -6.47
C ASP A 16 -0.33 -7.10 -5.60
N ALA A 17 -1.21 -7.83 -6.28
CA ALA A 17 -2.20 -8.69 -5.64
C ALA A 17 -1.66 -10.11 -5.59
N SER A 18 -1.60 -10.67 -4.39
CA SER A 18 -1.31 -12.09 -4.23
C SER A 18 -2.53 -12.92 -4.62
N SER A 19 -2.37 -13.82 -5.59
CA SER A 19 -3.34 -14.89 -5.86
C SER A 19 -2.88 -16.21 -5.24
N ARG A 20 -3.81 -16.95 -4.62
CA ARG A 20 -3.68 -18.41 -4.43
C ARG A 20 -4.75 -19.21 -5.20
N ARG A 21 -5.60 -18.55 -6.02
CA ARG A 21 -6.96 -19.01 -6.43
C ARG A 21 -7.97 -19.06 -5.26
N GLU A 22 -9.29 -18.92 -5.45
CA GLU A 22 -10.08 -18.45 -6.62
C GLU A 22 -10.07 -16.89 -6.70
N TRP A 23 -8.89 -16.27 -6.74
CA TRP A 23 -8.23 -15.68 -7.92
C TRP A 23 -8.36 -14.17 -8.18
N ILE A 24 -8.96 -13.37 -7.29
CA ILE A 24 -8.59 -11.97 -6.92
C ILE A 24 -9.81 -11.44 -6.15
N GLU A 25 -10.13 -12.06 -5.02
CA GLU A 25 -11.16 -11.46 -4.16
C GLU A 25 -10.52 -10.35 -3.35
N GLY A 26 -10.84 -9.11 -3.67
CA GLY A 26 -10.59 -7.96 -2.79
C GLY A 26 -9.53 -7.01 -3.32
N SER A 27 -9.93 -5.75 -3.51
CA SER A 27 -9.02 -4.65 -3.78
C SER A 27 -8.04 -4.50 -2.61
N PHE A 28 -6.75 -4.46 -2.92
CA PHE A 28 -5.75 -4.03 -1.96
C PHE A 28 -6.07 -2.59 -1.53
N CYS A 29 -6.36 -2.40 -0.25
CA CYS A 29 -6.56 -1.08 0.33
C CYS A 29 -5.75 -1.00 1.62
N PRO A 30 -4.55 -0.39 1.59
CA PRO A 30 -3.65 -0.39 2.75
C PRO A 30 -4.16 0.50 3.88
N ILE A 31 -5.09 1.41 3.58
CA ILE A 31 -5.58 2.46 4.47
C ILE A 31 -7.07 2.62 4.21
N SER A 32 -7.90 2.48 5.26
CA SER A 32 -9.37 2.58 5.13
C SER A 32 -9.86 4.03 5.01
N ASP A 33 -9.09 4.98 5.53
CA ASP A 33 -9.36 6.41 5.45
C ASP A 33 -8.05 7.18 5.23
N ILE A 34 -7.88 7.68 4.00
CA ILE A 34 -6.70 8.45 3.59
C ILE A 34 -6.62 9.84 4.26
N GLU A 35 -7.74 10.34 4.78
CA GLU A 35 -7.84 11.63 5.45
C GLU A 35 -7.74 11.52 6.98
N ALA A 36 -7.62 10.31 7.52
CA ALA A 36 -7.43 10.08 8.95
C ALA A 36 -6.15 10.74 9.50
N VAL A 37 -6.27 11.33 10.69
CA VAL A 37 -5.15 11.94 11.44
C VAL A 37 -5.19 11.41 12.89
N PRO A 38 -4.21 10.58 13.31
CA PRO A 38 -3.12 10.02 12.51
C PRO A 38 -3.62 8.97 11.50
N PRO A 39 -2.92 8.75 10.37
CA PRO A 39 -3.25 7.66 9.47
C PRO A 39 -3.04 6.31 10.16
N LYS A 40 -3.77 5.29 9.70
CA LYS A 40 -3.67 3.93 10.25
C LYS A 40 -3.62 2.91 9.13
N TRP A 41 -2.75 1.90 9.26
CA TRP A 41 -2.83 0.73 8.41
C TRP A 41 -4.19 0.06 8.57
N PHE A 42 -4.72 -0.46 7.47
CA PHE A 42 -5.93 -1.25 7.48
C PHE A 42 -5.57 -2.71 7.25
N LEU A 43 -5.83 -3.58 8.22
CA LEU A 43 -5.63 -5.02 8.11
C LEU A 43 -6.96 -5.74 8.31
N ARG A 44 -7.64 -6.05 7.21
CA ARG A 44 -8.87 -6.84 7.21
C ARG A 44 -8.59 -8.32 7.08
N ASP A 45 -7.66 -8.64 6.21
CA ASP A 45 -7.27 -9.99 5.79
C ASP A 45 -5.94 -9.91 5.05
N SER A 46 -5.42 -11.07 4.62
CA SER A 46 -4.10 -11.22 3.99
C SER A 46 -3.87 -10.41 2.70
N ARG A 47 -4.86 -9.62 2.27
CA ARG A 47 -4.92 -8.90 0.99
C ARG A 47 -4.60 -7.41 1.10
N ASN A 48 -4.37 -6.87 2.30
CA ASN A 48 -4.21 -5.42 2.48
C ASN A 48 -2.76 -4.93 2.56
N ILE A 49 -1.79 -5.81 2.86
CA ILE A 49 -0.34 -5.51 2.85
C ILE A 49 0.47 -6.80 2.67
N THR A 50 1.53 -6.78 1.86
CA THR A 50 2.29 -7.98 1.45
C THR A 50 3.81 -7.77 1.56
N ALA A 51 4.54 -8.82 1.93
CA ALA A 51 6.01 -8.86 2.06
C ALA A 51 6.68 -9.80 1.03
N ARG A 52 5.98 -10.15 -0.07
CA ARG A 52 6.35 -11.29 -0.94
C ARG A 52 7.57 -11.06 -1.83
N HIS A 53 7.86 -9.82 -2.21
CA HIS A 53 9.00 -9.52 -3.09
C HIS A 53 10.24 -9.18 -2.27
N GLY A 54 10.61 -10.10 -1.37
CA GLY A 54 11.63 -9.87 -0.36
C GLY A 54 11.26 -8.66 0.50
N ASP A 55 10.30 -8.80 1.41
CA ASP A 55 9.77 -7.76 2.30
C ASP A 55 9.33 -6.46 1.60
N GLY A 56 8.73 -6.60 0.41
CA GLY A 56 8.22 -5.48 -0.37
C GLY A 56 7.02 -5.87 -1.22
N CYS A 57 6.51 -4.88 -1.98
CA CYS A 57 5.44 -5.03 -2.95
C CYS A 57 5.78 -4.29 -4.26
N ASN A 58 5.12 -4.64 -5.36
CA ASN A 58 5.13 -3.79 -6.55
C ASN A 58 3.92 -2.85 -6.49
N VAL A 59 4.13 -1.58 -6.83
CA VAL A 59 3.08 -0.57 -6.96
C VAL A 59 3.01 -0.12 -8.41
N SER A 60 1.81 0.17 -8.91
CA SER A 60 1.61 0.75 -10.25
C SER A 60 0.88 2.07 -10.17
N PHE A 61 1.12 2.90 -11.18
CA PHE A 61 0.69 4.30 -11.22
C PHE A 61 -0.23 4.57 -12.40
N ALA A 62 -0.94 5.69 -12.36
CA ALA A 62 -1.97 6.02 -13.34
C ALA A 62 -1.42 6.31 -14.75
N ASP A 63 -0.12 6.51 -14.91
CA ASP A 63 0.58 6.60 -16.20
C ASP A 63 1.09 5.23 -16.70
N VAL A 64 0.69 4.15 -16.03
CA VAL A 64 0.95 2.74 -16.38
C VAL A 64 2.37 2.26 -16.04
N HIS A 65 3.23 3.07 -15.42
CA HIS A 65 4.50 2.55 -14.91
C HIS A 65 4.31 1.76 -13.60
N CYS A 66 5.29 0.94 -13.26
CA CYS A 66 5.33 0.15 -12.03
C CYS A 66 6.68 0.31 -11.34
N GLU A 67 6.68 0.28 -10.01
CA GLU A 67 7.88 0.34 -9.19
C GLU A 67 7.87 -0.79 -8.15
N TYR A 68 9.05 -1.34 -7.85
CA TYR A 68 9.25 -2.24 -6.72
C TYR A 68 9.59 -1.46 -5.45
N TRP A 69 8.86 -1.72 -4.38
CA TRP A 69 8.95 -1.00 -3.11
C TRP A 69 9.25 -1.96 -1.96
N LYS A 70 10.47 -1.86 -1.43
CA LYS A 70 10.90 -2.52 -0.20
C LYS A 70 10.37 -1.75 1.01
N TRP A 71 9.73 -2.43 1.96
CA TRP A 71 9.32 -1.83 3.23
C TRP A 71 10.54 -1.46 4.06
N LYS A 72 10.55 -0.24 4.60
CA LYS A 72 11.65 0.26 5.42
C LYS A 72 11.47 -0.04 6.89
N ASP A 73 10.23 0.01 7.37
CA ASP A 73 9.91 -0.22 8.76
C ASP A 73 9.66 -1.73 9.00
N PRO A 74 10.42 -2.38 9.90
CA PRO A 74 10.19 -3.78 10.25
C PRO A 74 8.76 -4.06 10.72
N ARG A 75 8.08 -3.07 11.31
CA ARG A 75 6.68 -3.19 11.74
C ARG A 75 5.74 -3.39 10.55
N THR A 76 6.02 -2.77 9.41
CA THR A 76 5.27 -2.99 8.16
C THR A 76 5.39 -4.44 7.70
N VAL A 77 6.60 -5.00 7.78
CA VAL A 77 6.87 -6.40 7.43
C VAL A 77 6.19 -7.36 8.41
N LYS A 78 6.28 -7.09 9.71
CA LYS A 78 5.58 -7.87 10.76
C LYS A 78 4.07 -7.83 10.58
N LEU A 79 3.50 -6.68 10.24
CA LEU A 79 2.08 -6.52 9.94
C LEU A 79 1.69 -7.36 8.72
N ALA A 80 2.45 -7.29 7.63
CA ALA A 80 2.22 -8.10 6.42
C ALA A 80 2.31 -9.62 6.67
N ASN A 81 3.11 -10.01 7.65
CA ASN A 81 3.26 -11.40 8.10
C ASN A 81 2.30 -11.78 9.24
N TRP A 82 1.31 -10.95 9.57
CA TRP A 82 0.28 -11.24 10.60
C TRP A 82 0.85 -11.40 12.01
N GLN A 83 2.00 -10.81 12.30
CA GLN A 83 2.70 -10.95 13.58
C GLN A 83 2.32 -9.88 14.60
N ILE A 84 1.85 -8.71 14.13
CA ILE A 84 1.42 -7.59 14.98
C ILE A 84 0.13 -6.97 14.42
N GLY A 85 -0.57 -6.19 15.24
CA GLY A 85 -1.79 -5.50 14.83
C GLY A 85 -1.51 -4.15 14.13
N PRO A 86 -2.53 -3.57 13.46
CA PRO A 86 -2.40 -2.23 12.87
C PRO A 86 -2.05 -1.14 13.86
N ASP A 87 -2.56 -1.20 15.09
CA ASP A 87 -2.24 -0.22 16.13
C ASP A 87 -0.74 -0.18 16.43
N ASP A 88 -0.10 -1.34 16.58
CA ASP A 88 1.35 -1.46 16.82
C ASP A 88 2.18 -1.00 15.62
N ALA A 89 1.63 -1.18 14.40
CA ALA A 89 2.35 -0.93 13.17
C ALA A 89 2.23 0.50 12.64
N SER A 90 1.23 1.28 13.08
CA SER A 90 0.89 2.55 12.42
C SER A 90 1.60 3.77 12.99
N ASP A 91 1.95 3.76 14.27
CA ASP A 91 2.54 4.93 14.93
C ASP A 91 3.89 5.34 14.31
N ASN A 92 3.98 6.57 13.78
CA ASN A 92 5.17 7.12 13.12
C ASN A 92 5.83 6.15 12.12
N ASN A 93 5.02 5.48 11.29
CA ASN A 93 5.51 4.51 10.31
C ASN A 93 5.79 5.20 8.95
N PRO A 94 7.05 5.25 8.48
CA PRO A 94 7.42 5.93 7.23
C PRO A 94 6.85 5.25 5.97
N ASP A 95 6.60 3.94 6.02
CA ASP A 95 5.95 3.23 4.91
C ASP A 95 4.47 3.63 4.81
N LEU A 96 3.81 3.85 5.95
CA LEU A 96 2.42 4.31 6.04
C LEU A 96 2.27 5.72 5.50
N GLU A 97 3.12 6.63 5.97
CA GLU A 97 3.16 8.01 5.48
C GLU A 97 3.38 8.08 3.97
N ARG A 98 4.28 7.24 3.45
CA ARG A 98 4.55 7.17 2.00
C ARG A 98 3.33 6.65 1.24
N MET A 99 2.64 5.64 1.78
CA MET A 99 1.42 5.10 1.16
C MET A 99 0.30 6.15 1.10
N VAL A 100 0.12 6.96 2.16
CA VAL A 100 -0.81 8.10 2.15
C VAL A 100 -0.47 9.09 1.03
N LYS A 101 0.82 9.43 0.85
CA LYS A 101 1.27 10.37 -0.20
C LYS A 101 0.97 9.84 -1.61
N LEU A 102 1.23 8.55 -1.84
CA LEU A 102 0.94 7.88 -3.11
C LEU A 102 -0.54 7.88 -3.46
N LEU A 103 -1.38 7.49 -2.50
CA LEU A 103 -2.83 7.44 -2.71
C LEU A 103 -3.41 8.85 -2.95
N ARG A 104 -2.84 9.88 -2.31
CA ARG A 104 -3.21 11.29 -2.56
C ARG A 104 -2.68 11.81 -3.90
N GLY A 105 -1.60 11.22 -4.45
CA GLY A 105 -0.91 11.75 -5.62
C GLY A 105 -0.10 13.00 -5.31
N ARG A 106 0.70 12.95 -4.24
CA ARG A 106 1.64 14.01 -3.83
C ARG A 106 3.02 13.40 -3.54
N TYR A 107 3.44 12.46 -4.40
CA TYR A 107 4.71 11.75 -4.28
C TYR A 107 5.88 12.66 -4.62
#